data_AF-A0A386C9X4-F1
#
_entry.id   AF-A0A386C9X4-F1
#
_cell.length_a   1.000
_cell.length_b   1.000
_cell.length_c   1.000
_cell.angle_alpha   90.00
_cell.angle_beta   90.00
_cell.angle_gamma   90.00
#
_symmetry.space_group_name_H-M   'P 1'
#
loop_
_entity.id
_entity.type
_entity.pdbx_description
1 polymer ?
#
loop_
_entity_poly.entity_id
_entity_poly.type
_entity_poly.pdbx_seq_one_letter_code
_entity_poly.pdbx_strand_id
1 'polypeptide(L)'
;MDPRTADLPYLDVDLIYFDLGMEKRDETDDRVTVDAANAIKQHGVGVKCATITPDEARVKEFNLKQMWRSPNGTIRNILGGT
;
A
#
# COMPACT_ATOMS: atom_id res chain seq x y z
N MET A 1 -6.49 -16.56 -5.41
CA MET A 1 -6.63 -16.46 -3.94
C MET A 1 -7.22 -15.10 -3.65
N ASP A 2 -8.30 -15.02 -2.89
CA ASP A 2 -8.76 -13.75 -2.33
C ASP A 2 -7.77 -13.35 -1.23
N PRO A 3 -7.04 -12.23 -1.36
CA PRO A 3 -6.09 -11.81 -0.34
C PRO A 3 -6.75 -11.46 1.01
N ARG A 4 -8.08 -11.34 1.06
CA ARG A 4 -8.87 -11.13 2.28
C ARG A 4 -9.13 -12.42 3.07
N THR A 5 -8.87 -13.59 2.49
CA THR A 5 -9.06 -14.90 3.13
C THR A 5 -7.76 -15.68 3.13
N ALA A 6 -6.63 -15.04 3.46
CA ALA A 6 -5.39 -15.77 3.62
C ALA A 6 -5.62 -16.88 4.65
N ASP A 7 -5.70 -18.13 4.16
CA ASP A 7 -5.89 -19.30 5.00
C ASP A 7 -4.56 -19.56 5.71
N LEU A 8 -4.41 -18.90 6.86
CA LEU A 8 -3.23 -19.02 7.69
C LEU A 8 -3.38 -20.29 8.53
N PRO A 9 -2.53 -21.32 8.34
CA PRO A 9 -2.76 -22.66 8.90
C PRO A 9 -2.76 -22.72 10.43
N TYR A 10 -2.35 -21.64 11.11
CA TYR A 10 -2.19 -21.58 12.55
C TYR A 10 -2.79 -20.33 13.19
N LEU A 11 -3.42 -19.43 12.43
CA LEU A 11 -3.82 -18.12 12.95
C LEU A 11 -5.16 -17.67 12.34
N ASP A 12 -6.17 -17.58 13.20
CA ASP A 12 -7.46 -16.98 12.86
C ASP A 12 -7.41 -15.47 13.18
N VAL A 13 -7.22 -14.64 12.15
CA VAL A 13 -7.14 -13.18 12.28
C VAL A 13 -7.86 -12.49 11.12
N ASP A 14 -8.55 -11.40 11.45
CA ASP A 14 -9.14 -10.53 10.44
C ASP A 14 -8.07 -9.71 9.72
N LEU A 15 -8.00 -9.88 8.40
CA LEU A 15 -7.07 -9.13 7.55
C LEU A 15 -7.80 -8.00 6.82
N ILE A 16 -7.49 -6.77 7.19
CA ILE A 16 -7.87 -5.58 6.42
C ILE A 16 -6.84 -5.39 5.31
N TYR A 17 -7.15 -5.92 4.14
CA TYR A 17 -6.22 -5.98 3.02
C TYR A 17 -6.27 -4.72 2.15
N PHE A 18 -5.08 -4.19 1.84
CA PHE A 18 -4.88 -3.10 0.88
C PHE A 18 -3.80 -3.50 -0.13
N ASP A 19 -4.13 -3.43 -1.42
CA ASP A 19 -3.16 -3.66 -2.48
C ASP A 19 -2.39 -2.37 -2.79
N LEU A 20 -1.11 -2.34 -2.40
CA LEU A 20 -0.19 -1.23 -2.65
C LEU A 20 0.72 -1.48 -3.87
N GLY A 21 0.33 -2.41 -4.75
CA GLY A 21 0.95 -2.63 -6.05
C GLY A 21 0.91 -1.37 -6.92
N MET A 22 1.89 -1.23 -7.83
CA MET A 22 2.04 -0.02 -8.65
C MET A 22 0.77 0.28 -9.47
N GLU A 23 0.19 -0.72 -10.10
CA GLU A 23 -1.03 -0.58 -10.90
C GLU A 23 -2.23 -0.14 -10.04
N LYS A 24 -2.42 -0.75 -8.87
CA LYS A 24 -3.54 -0.38 -8.00
C LYS A 24 -3.41 1.04 -7.45
N ARG A 25 -2.18 1.44 -7.15
CA ARG A 25 -1.87 2.80 -6.76
C ARG A 25 -2.17 3.77 -7.89
N ASP A 26 -1.77 3.48 -9.12
CA ASP A 26 -2.06 4.34 -10.27
C ASP A 26 -3.57 4.42 -10.57
N GLU A 27 -4.27 3.28 -10.55
CA GLU A 27 -5.72 3.19 -10.74
C GLU A 27 -6.48 4.10 -9.77
N THR A 28 -6.06 4.10 -8.49
CA THR A 28 -6.74 4.80 -7.38
C THR A 28 -6.20 6.20 -7.10
N ASP A 29 -5.36 6.75 -7.98
CA ASP A 29 -4.67 8.03 -7.76
C ASP A 29 -3.91 8.09 -6.43
N ASP A 30 -3.27 6.97 -6.07
CA ASP A 30 -2.55 6.67 -4.83
C ASP A 30 -3.40 6.77 -3.55
N ARG A 31 -4.73 6.81 -3.68
CA ARG A 31 -5.67 6.83 -2.53
C ARG A 31 -5.53 5.59 -1.65
N VAL A 32 -5.29 4.43 -2.25
CA VAL A 32 -5.12 3.16 -1.50
C VAL A 32 -3.99 3.23 -0.48
N THR A 33 -2.91 3.98 -0.77
CA THR A 33 -1.79 4.19 0.16
C THR A 33 -2.20 5.03 1.37
N VAL A 34 -3.03 6.05 1.15
CA VAL A 34 -3.56 6.93 2.21
C VAL A 34 -4.56 6.16 3.08
N ASP A 35 -5.44 5.38 2.45
CA ASP A 35 -6.45 4.59 3.16
C ASP A 35 -5.80 3.50 4.01
N ALA A 36 -4.76 2.83 3.49
CA ALA A 36 -3.96 1.88 4.25
C ALA A 36 -3.29 2.55 5.47
N ALA A 37 -2.73 3.75 5.31
CA ALA A 37 -2.12 4.48 6.42
C ALA A 37 -3.15 4.85 7.50
N ASN A 38 -4.36 5.27 7.11
CA ASN A 38 -5.44 5.58 8.05
C ASN A 38 -5.97 4.33 8.76
N ALA A 39 -6.06 3.20 8.06
CA ALA A 39 -6.43 1.92 8.68
C ALA A 39 -5.37 1.49 9.71
N ILE A 40 -4.08 1.61 9.40
CA ILE A 40 -3.01 1.35 10.37
C ILE A 40 -3.14 2.30 11.58
N LYS A 41 -3.43 3.59 11.34
CA LYS A 41 -3.64 4.56 12.43
C LYS A 41 -4.81 4.18 13.33
N GLN A 42 -5.89 3.64 12.77
CA GLN A 42 -7.08 3.20 13.49
C GLN A 42 -6.86 1.89 14.26
N HIS A 43 -6.16 0.92 13.67
CA HIS A 43 -5.99 -0.43 14.22
C HIS A 43 -4.67 -0.66 14.96
N GLY A 44 -3.72 0.28 14.86
CA GLY A 44 -2.45 0.30 15.59
C GLY A 44 -1.33 -0.55 14.99
N VAL A 45 -1.64 -1.58 14.20
CA VAL A 45 -0.66 -2.51 13.61
C VAL A 45 -0.83 -2.61 12.10
N GLY A 46 0.27 -2.62 11.36
CA GLY A 46 0.30 -2.85 9.93
C GLY A 46 1.50 -3.70 9.51
N VAL A 47 1.27 -4.65 8.63
CA VAL A 47 2.33 -5.43 7.96
C VAL A 47 2.33 -5.06 6.49
N LYS A 48 3.50 -4.68 5.97
CA LYS A 48 3.63 -4.16 4.61
C LYS A 48 4.75 -4.88 3.86
N CYS A 49 4.44 -5.34 2.65
CA CYS A 49 5.43 -5.81 1.69
C CYS A 49 6.24 -4.65 1.07
N ALA A 50 7.40 -4.97 0.51
CA ALA A 50 8.19 -3.99 -0.25
C ALA A 50 7.40 -3.47 -1.45
N THR A 51 7.55 -2.18 -1.75
CA THR A 51 6.79 -1.49 -2.81
C THR A 51 7.73 -0.66 -3.68
N ILE A 52 7.41 -0.52 -4.96
CA ILE A 52 8.17 0.29 -5.89
C ILE A 52 7.88 1.78 -5.66
N THR A 53 8.93 2.60 -5.59
CA THR A 53 8.83 4.05 -5.73
C THR A 53 9.20 4.37 -7.19
N PRO A 54 8.28 4.91 -8.01
CA PRO A 54 8.54 5.07 -9.43
C PRO A 54 9.56 6.18 -9.68
N ASP A 55 10.51 5.92 -10.57
CA ASP A 55 11.33 6.92 -11.24
C ASP A 55 10.80 7.14 -12.68
N GLU A 56 11.47 7.99 -13.47
CA GLU A 56 11.06 8.28 -14.84
C GLU A 56 11.01 7.04 -15.75
N ALA A 57 11.88 6.06 -15.51
CA ALA A 57 11.89 4.81 -16.27
C ALA A 57 10.68 3.95 -15.91
N ARG A 58 10.35 3.84 -14.62
CA ARG A 58 9.20 3.09 -14.13
C ARG A 58 7.87 3.73 -14.54
N VAL A 59 7.79 5.07 -14.60
CA VAL A 59 6.61 5.76 -15.15
C VAL A 59 6.33 5.32 -16.59
N LYS A 60 7.37 5.19 -17.42
CA LYS A 60 7.23 4.73 -18.80
C LYS A 60 6.96 3.22 -18.89
N GLU A 61 7.66 2.42 -18.10
CA GLU A 61 7.51 0.95 -18.09
C GLU A 61 6.10 0.51 -17.71
N PHE A 62 5.50 1.15 -16.70
CA PHE A 62 4.16 0.82 -16.21
C PHE A 62 3.06 1.72 -16.76
N ASN A 63 3.39 2.67 -17.65
CA ASN A 63 2.46 3.65 -18.23
C ASN A 63 1.63 4.39 -17.16
N LEU A 64 2.30 4.90 -16.13
CA LEU A 64 1.67 5.55 -14.98
C LEU A 64 1.12 6.93 -15.37
N LYS A 65 0.00 7.33 -14.76
CA LYS A 65 -0.56 8.69 -14.88
C LYS A 65 0.44 9.76 -14.47
N GLN A 66 1.22 9.50 -13.41
CA GLN A 66 2.27 10.39 -12.93
C GLN A 66 3.29 9.67 -12.04
N MET A 67 4.37 10.37 -11.67
CA MET A 67 5.34 9.88 -10.71
C MET A 67 4.79 9.97 -9.28
N TRP A 68 4.19 8.88 -8.80
CA TRP A 68 3.65 8.80 -7.44
C TRP A 68 4.74 8.85 -6.37
N ARG A 69 4.39 9.40 -5.19
CA ARG A 69 5.31 9.45 -4.04
C ARG A 69 5.62 8.05 -3.50
N SER A 70 6.67 7.92 -2.70
CA SER A 70 6.98 6.64 -2.05
C SER A 70 5.88 6.24 -1.06
N PRO A 71 5.32 5.01 -1.12
CA PRO A 71 4.35 4.53 -0.14
C PRO A 71 4.85 4.61 1.30
N ASN A 72 6.12 4.27 1.51
CA ASN A 72 6.74 4.32 2.84
C ASN A 72 6.75 5.76 3.38
N GLY A 73 7.09 6.74 2.53
CA GLY A 73 7.08 8.15 2.90
C GLY A 73 5.66 8.66 3.21
N THR A 74 4.68 8.31 2.37
CA THR A 74 3.27 8.67 2.58
C THR A 74 2.74 8.10 3.90
N ILE A 75 2.92 6.80 4.14
CA ILE A 75 2.48 6.12 5.36
C ILE A 75 3.15 6.73 6.60
N ARG A 76 4.49 6.90 6.58
CA ARG A 76 5.23 7.47 7.70
C ARG A 76 4.73 8.88 8.07
N ASN A 77 4.53 9.74 7.07
CA ASN A 77 4.05 11.11 7.30
C ASN A 77 2.65 11.15 7.94
N ILE A 78 1.77 10.21 7.57
CA ILE A 78 0.41 10.12 8.13
C ILE A 78 0.41 9.55 9.55
N LEU A 79 1.25 8.55 9.82
CA LEU A 79 1.39 7.93 11.14
C LEU A 79 2.19 8.79 12.14
N GLY A 80 2.91 9.81 11.65
CA GLY A 80 3.75 10.67 12.48
C GLY A 80 5.07 10.03 12.91
N GLY A 81 5.56 9.05 12.16
CA GLY A 81 6.88 8.45 12.39
C GLY A 81 8.02 9.34 11.90
N THR A 82 9.16 9.32 12.61
CA THR A 82 10.42 9.96 12.20
C THR A 82 11.13 9.21 11.09
#